data_AF-A0A4U8S1Z2-F1
#
_entry.id   AF-A0A4U8S1Z2-F1
#
_cell.length_a   1.000
_cell.length_b   1.000
_cell.length_c   1.000
_cell.angle_alpha   90.00
_cell.angle_beta   90.00
_cell.angle_gamma   90.00
#
_symmetry.space_group_name_H-M   'P 1'
#
loop_
_entity.id
_entity.type
_entity.pdbx_description
1 polymer ?
#
loop_
_entity_poly.entity_id
_entity_poly.type
_entity_poly.pdbx_seq_one_letter_code
_entity_poly.pdbx_strand_id
1 'polypeptide(L)'
;MKKVAISQLEFETKDKIKELQKVLKDNKIGLGTLREFLTKAKDPKIIENKTAYESVKATLKRLIEKNQKRVLKILDNAIQERKLTYYLNTKDGEERGRKLFYSFKPDTEQIELFEKIFPIAQKLGVEVKQAINNEFLSKEADGVYYTQGNSVRVKNNRISQSKTEVFLHELIHSVTSRAMIAYDSGKKELLSANQIKAIENIKALYEEVHKNHKELGFEMYEKSKVGYKGDYGLKNSHEFVAELSNPNFREKLKKVGVFEKLVDNILRFFVSAKDAFMLKKNNAYESLKKNLYEIIDNYKEDFTNSYEKENIKGVNLEQSKELESRFLNSTGDLNIEALKNEATKLPKVLSFREFKEQFRTDGKGNAKVNTLIGEIKINVPKAYNHFVKNTYNVDRKEFSGAFLDTLVNPLFIVRQKYRPKVSLQGKSLQRSNNSLDSKMQNKSRIQIGDKEIIQDSYVFYKPFVNENGLVSLASFAISQNGELLHKTFYDIKTLSKLKKLIKGNDEDLLYFKAKI
;
A
#
# COMPACT_ATOMS: atom_id res chain seq x y z
N MET A 1 -54.27 9.74 -34.74
CA MET A 1 -53.05 9.25 -35.43
C MET A 1 -51.75 9.83 -34.87
N LYS A 2 -51.49 11.15 -34.92
CA LYS A 2 -50.23 11.75 -34.42
C LYS A 2 -49.95 11.50 -32.93
N LYS A 3 -50.96 11.62 -32.05
CA LYS A 3 -50.85 11.32 -30.61
C LYS A 3 -50.51 9.84 -30.33
N VAL A 4 -51.09 8.92 -31.09
CA VAL A 4 -50.87 7.47 -30.97
C VAL A 4 -49.44 7.09 -31.38
N ALA A 5 -48.95 7.64 -32.50
CA ALA A 5 -47.57 7.43 -32.96
C ALA A 5 -46.53 7.98 -31.97
N ILE A 6 -46.85 9.08 -31.27
CA ILE A 6 -45.99 9.67 -30.22
C ILE A 6 -45.92 8.73 -29.01
N SER A 7 -47.07 8.27 -28.48
CA SER A 7 -47.10 7.37 -27.33
C SER A 7 -46.39 6.03 -27.58
N GLN A 8 -46.45 5.50 -28.80
CA GLN A 8 -45.79 4.24 -29.15
C GLN A 8 -44.26 4.39 -29.24
N LEU A 9 -43.77 5.48 -29.85
CA LEU A 9 -42.35 5.84 -29.85
C LEU A 9 -41.82 6.09 -28.43
N GLU A 10 -42.61 6.73 -27.57
CA GLU A 10 -42.25 6.97 -26.17
C GLU A 10 -42.11 5.67 -25.38
N PHE A 11 -43.01 4.71 -25.60
CA PHE A 11 -43.00 3.41 -24.93
C PHE A 11 -41.76 2.59 -25.33
N GLU A 12 -41.51 2.42 -26.63
CA GLU A 12 -40.36 1.67 -27.15
C GLU A 12 -39.01 2.30 -26.72
N THR A 13 -38.96 3.62 -26.63
CA THR A 13 -37.76 4.34 -26.20
C THR A 13 -37.49 4.15 -24.71
N LYS A 14 -38.54 4.15 -23.86
CA LYS A 14 -38.39 3.96 -22.41
C LYS A 14 -37.88 2.56 -22.05
N ASP A 15 -38.36 1.53 -22.72
CA ASP A 15 -37.95 0.15 -22.41
C ASP A 15 -36.51 -0.13 -22.84
N LYS A 16 -36.10 0.31 -24.03
CA LYS A 16 -34.70 0.25 -24.47
C LYS A 16 -33.77 1.01 -23.53
N ILE A 17 -34.22 2.14 -22.96
CA ILE A 17 -33.45 2.89 -21.98
C ILE A 17 -33.28 2.11 -20.67
N LYS A 18 -34.32 1.44 -20.16
CA LYS A 18 -34.23 0.62 -18.95
C LYS A 18 -33.27 -0.56 -19.11
N GLU A 19 -33.31 -1.23 -20.25
CA GLU A 19 -32.41 -2.33 -20.58
C GLU A 19 -30.94 -1.87 -20.60
N LEU A 20 -30.66 -0.76 -21.30
CA LEU A 20 -29.33 -0.15 -21.34
C LEU A 20 -28.88 0.32 -19.94
N GLN A 21 -29.78 0.87 -19.13
CA GLN A 21 -29.48 1.34 -17.79
C GLN A 21 -29.00 0.23 -16.87
N LYS A 22 -29.61 -0.96 -16.95
CA LYS A 22 -29.21 -2.11 -16.13
C LYS A 22 -27.74 -2.47 -16.38
N VAL A 23 -27.35 -2.60 -17.65
CA VAL A 23 -25.97 -3.01 -18.01
C VAL A 23 -24.96 -1.89 -17.80
N LEU A 24 -25.32 -0.63 -18.05
CA LEU A 24 -24.40 0.51 -17.94
C LEU A 24 -24.17 0.98 -16.50
N LYS A 25 -25.12 0.76 -15.59
CA LYS A 25 -24.99 1.06 -14.15
C LYS A 25 -23.88 0.21 -13.53
N ASP A 26 -23.85 -1.07 -13.84
CA ASP A 26 -22.84 -2.02 -13.34
C ASP A 26 -21.44 -1.71 -13.88
N ASN A 27 -21.36 -0.99 -15.01
CA ASN A 27 -20.11 -0.60 -15.69
C ASN A 27 -19.71 0.88 -15.49
N LYS A 28 -20.37 1.61 -14.58
CA LYS A 28 -20.05 3.02 -14.24
C LYS A 28 -20.05 3.99 -15.43
N ILE A 29 -20.91 3.77 -16.43
CA ILE A 29 -20.99 4.63 -17.62
C ILE A 29 -22.07 5.71 -17.46
N GLY A 30 -21.67 6.98 -17.57
CA GLY A 30 -22.56 8.13 -17.42
C GLY A 30 -23.59 8.26 -18.56
N LEU A 31 -24.88 8.26 -18.20
CA LEU A 31 -26.03 8.47 -19.11
C LEU A 31 -26.50 9.94 -19.16
N GLY A 32 -25.69 10.88 -18.69
CA GLY A 32 -26.07 12.29 -18.51
C GLY A 32 -26.70 12.92 -19.76
N THR A 33 -26.02 12.80 -20.91
CA THR A 33 -26.50 13.35 -22.19
C THR A 33 -27.79 12.68 -22.67
N LEU A 34 -27.97 11.38 -22.44
CA LEU A 34 -29.21 10.67 -22.82
C LEU A 34 -30.39 11.18 -21.98
N ARG A 35 -30.19 11.41 -20.68
CA ARG A 35 -31.21 11.96 -19.78
C ARG A 35 -31.57 13.40 -20.14
N GLU A 36 -30.59 14.20 -20.51
CA GLU A 36 -30.80 15.59 -20.93
C GLU A 36 -31.70 15.66 -22.17
N PHE A 37 -31.39 14.88 -23.21
CA PHE A 37 -32.21 14.86 -24.42
C PHE A 37 -33.59 14.21 -24.22
N LEU A 38 -33.71 13.23 -23.31
CA LEU A 38 -35.00 12.69 -22.92
C LEU A 38 -35.87 13.72 -22.19
N THR A 39 -35.24 14.62 -21.43
CA THR A 39 -35.94 15.74 -20.77
C THR A 39 -36.39 16.77 -21.79
N LYS A 40 -35.54 17.12 -22.76
CA LYS A 40 -35.89 18.01 -23.89
C LYS A 40 -37.05 17.46 -24.72
N ALA A 41 -37.12 16.14 -24.93
CA ALA A 41 -38.22 15.50 -25.66
C ALA A 41 -39.58 15.59 -24.93
N LYS A 42 -39.58 15.89 -23.62
CA LYS A 42 -40.79 16.06 -22.81
C LYS A 42 -41.23 17.51 -22.65
N ASP A 43 -40.44 18.47 -23.13
CA ASP A 43 -40.77 19.89 -23.03
C ASP A 43 -41.93 20.23 -23.99
N PRO A 44 -43.06 20.75 -23.48
CA PRO A 44 -44.20 21.15 -24.31
C PRO A 44 -43.83 22.08 -25.46
N LYS A 45 -42.89 23.02 -25.24
CA LYS A 45 -42.43 23.96 -26.28
C LYS A 45 -41.70 23.27 -27.42
N ILE A 46 -41.00 22.17 -27.13
CA ILE A 46 -40.33 21.34 -28.13
C ILE A 46 -41.33 20.43 -28.84
N ILE A 47 -42.32 19.89 -28.13
CA ILE A 47 -43.37 19.01 -28.69
C ILE A 47 -44.24 19.78 -29.70
N GLU A 48 -44.56 21.04 -29.41
CA GLU A 48 -45.35 21.91 -30.28
C GLU A 48 -44.57 22.34 -31.53
N ASN A 49 -43.24 22.41 -31.45
CA ASN A 49 -42.37 22.69 -32.59
C ASN A 49 -41.96 21.40 -33.31
N LYS A 50 -42.66 21.07 -34.41
CA LYS A 50 -42.45 19.85 -35.21
C LYS A 50 -40.98 19.64 -35.64
N THR A 51 -40.29 20.70 -36.05
CA THR A 51 -38.89 20.62 -36.52
C THR A 51 -37.93 20.36 -35.35
N ALA A 52 -38.14 21.03 -34.22
CA ALA A 52 -37.34 20.81 -33.02
C ALA A 52 -37.54 19.39 -32.45
N TYR A 53 -38.78 18.91 -32.43
CA TYR A 53 -39.11 17.55 -31.98
C TYR A 53 -38.43 16.46 -32.81
N GLU A 54 -38.47 16.54 -34.15
CA GLU A 54 -37.81 15.56 -35.01
C GLU A 54 -36.27 15.60 -34.87
N SER A 55 -35.68 16.78 -34.65
CA SER A 55 -34.24 16.91 -34.36
C SER A 55 -33.83 16.24 -33.04
N VAL A 56 -34.60 16.46 -31.97
CA VAL A 56 -34.37 15.82 -30.66
C VAL A 56 -34.53 14.30 -30.78
N LYS A 57 -35.56 13.83 -31.49
CA LYS A 57 -35.80 12.40 -31.73
C LYS A 57 -34.68 11.72 -32.52
N ALA A 58 -34.19 12.36 -33.60
CA ALA A 58 -33.05 11.85 -34.38
C ALA A 58 -31.76 11.78 -33.54
N THR A 59 -31.57 12.74 -32.64
CA THR A 59 -30.42 12.76 -31.71
C THR A 59 -30.54 11.65 -30.66
N LEU A 60 -31.72 11.46 -30.06
CA LEU A 60 -32.00 10.37 -29.13
C LEU A 60 -31.74 9.00 -29.78
N LYS A 61 -32.22 8.77 -31.01
CA LYS A 61 -31.97 7.53 -31.74
C LYS A 61 -30.48 7.26 -31.92
N ARG A 62 -29.70 8.25 -32.36
CA ARG A 62 -28.23 8.15 -32.49
C ARG A 62 -27.55 7.85 -31.15
N LEU A 63 -27.97 8.50 -30.07
CA LEU A 63 -27.41 8.26 -28.73
C LEU A 63 -27.75 6.86 -28.21
N ILE A 64 -28.96 6.35 -28.47
CA ILE A 64 -29.36 4.98 -28.13
C ILE A 64 -28.50 3.97 -28.89
N GLU A 65 -28.37 4.10 -30.21
CA GLU A 65 -27.54 3.21 -31.05
C GLU A 65 -26.07 3.23 -30.61
N LYS A 66 -25.52 4.41 -30.31
CA LYS A 66 -24.14 4.54 -29.77
C LYS A 66 -23.98 3.80 -28.44
N ASN A 67 -24.95 3.91 -27.53
CA ASN A 67 -24.90 3.22 -26.25
C ASN A 67 -25.13 1.71 -26.38
N GLN A 68 -25.98 1.26 -27.29
CA GLN A 68 -26.15 -0.17 -27.62
C GLN A 68 -24.84 -0.78 -28.12
N LYS A 69 -24.17 -0.14 -29.07
CA LYS A 69 -22.84 -0.58 -29.55
C LYS A 69 -21.81 -0.63 -28.42
N ARG A 70 -21.85 0.33 -27.49
CA ARG A 70 -20.97 0.35 -26.32
C ARG A 70 -21.26 -0.80 -25.36
N VAL A 71 -22.53 -1.11 -25.11
CA VAL A 71 -22.96 -2.24 -24.28
C VAL A 71 -22.53 -3.56 -24.88
N LEU A 72 -22.78 -3.77 -26.19
CA LEU A 72 -22.34 -4.98 -26.89
C LEU A 72 -20.82 -5.16 -26.78
N LYS A 73 -20.04 -4.10 -27.00
CA LYS A 73 -18.58 -4.15 -26.83
C LYS A 73 -18.15 -4.51 -25.41
N ILE A 74 -18.85 -4.05 -24.38
CA ILE A 74 -18.56 -4.40 -22.98
C ILE A 74 -18.85 -5.88 -22.73
N LEU A 75 -19.99 -6.37 -23.20
CA LEU A 75 -20.37 -7.77 -23.08
C LEU A 75 -19.38 -8.69 -23.82
N ASP A 76 -19.01 -8.33 -25.05
CA ASP A 76 -18.01 -9.05 -25.83
C ASP A 76 -16.67 -9.10 -25.09
N ASN A 77 -16.20 -7.97 -24.56
CA ASN A 77 -14.99 -7.92 -23.75
C ASN A 77 -15.09 -8.82 -22.51
N ALA A 78 -16.20 -8.78 -21.77
CA ALA A 78 -16.40 -9.60 -20.58
C ALA A 78 -16.42 -11.11 -20.91
N ILE A 79 -17.04 -11.50 -22.04
CA ILE A 79 -17.04 -12.88 -22.53
C ILE A 79 -15.61 -13.32 -22.89
N GLN A 80 -14.87 -12.46 -23.60
CA GLN A 80 -13.48 -12.75 -23.97
C GLN A 80 -12.58 -12.83 -22.73
N GLU A 81 -12.74 -11.94 -21.76
CA GLU A 81 -12.01 -11.97 -20.49
C GLU A 81 -12.26 -13.24 -19.69
N ARG A 82 -13.52 -13.72 -19.63
CA ARG A 82 -13.84 -15.01 -19.00
C ARG A 82 -13.12 -16.16 -19.70
N LYS A 83 -13.08 -16.17 -21.04
CA LYS A 83 -12.30 -17.17 -21.80
C LYS A 83 -10.81 -17.07 -21.52
N LEU A 84 -10.31 -15.89 -21.18
CA LEU A 84 -8.90 -15.62 -20.89
C LEU A 84 -8.51 -15.76 -19.42
N THR A 85 -9.45 -16.13 -18.55
CA THR A 85 -9.25 -16.36 -17.11
C THR A 85 -9.23 -17.87 -16.83
N TYR A 86 -8.33 -18.31 -15.95
CA TYR A 86 -8.20 -19.71 -15.54
C TYR A 86 -7.47 -19.84 -14.20
N TYR A 87 -7.73 -20.93 -13.48
CA TYR A 87 -7.03 -21.25 -12.22
C TYR A 87 -5.94 -22.27 -12.49
N LEU A 88 -4.72 -22.01 -12.01
CA LEU A 88 -3.56 -22.86 -12.28
C LEU A 88 -3.69 -24.28 -11.72
N ASN A 89 -4.48 -24.47 -10.66
CA ASN A 89 -4.72 -25.78 -10.04
C ASN A 89 -5.67 -26.70 -10.84
N THR A 90 -6.14 -26.27 -12.01
CA THR A 90 -6.95 -27.07 -12.93
C THR A 90 -6.09 -27.61 -14.07
N LYS A 91 -6.49 -28.72 -14.70
CA LYS A 91 -5.79 -29.26 -15.88
C LYS A 91 -5.72 -28.25 -17.03
N ASP A 92 -6.81 -27.55 -17.31
CA ASP A 92 -6.85 -26.47 -18.32
C ASP A 92 -5.88 -25.34 -17.95
N GLY A 93 -5.90 -24.90 -16.68
CA GLY A 93 -5.03 -23.82 -16.24
C GLY A 93 -3.55 -24.19 -16.23
N GLU A 94 -3.21 -25.45 -15.94
CA GLU A 94 -1.86 -25.97 -16.08
C GLU A 94 -1.38 -25.86 -17.53
N GLU A 95 -2.14 -26.44 -18.48
CA GLU A 95 -1.78 -26.43 -19.90
C GLU A 95 -1.62 -25.00 -20.41
N ARG A 96 -2.58 -24.13 -20.08
CA ARG A 96 -2.58 -22.74 -20.53
C ARG A 96 -1.47 -21.91 -19.90
N GLY A 97 -1.17 -22.10 -18.62
CA GLY A 97 -0.07 -21.42 -17.93
C GLY A 97 1.28 -21.81 -18.52
N ARG A 98 1.53 -23.11 -18.74
CA ARG A 98 2.73 -23.61 -19.40
C ARG A 98 2.83 -23.09 -20.83
N LYS A 99 1.74 -23.15 -21.60
CA LYS A 99 1.68 -22.60 -22.97
C LYS A 99 1.99 -21.11 -22.98
N LEU A 100 1.44 -20.32 -22.06
CA LEU A 100 1.70 -18.89 -21.96
C LEU A 100 3.19 -18.62 -21.72
N PHE A 101 3.84 -19.38 -20.85
CA PHE A 101 5.26 -19.22 -20.53
C PHE A 101 6.20 -19.66 -21.67
N TYR A 102 5.99 -20.86 -22.21
CA TYR A 102 6.91 -21.47 -23.20
C TYR A 102 6.76 -20.90 -24.62
N SER A 103 5.64 -20.23 -24.93
CA SER A 103 5.40 -19.69 -26.28
C SER A 103 6.37 -18.56 -26.68
N PHE A 104 7.17 -18.01 -25.75
CA PHE A 104 8.06 -16.87 -26.04
C PHE A 104 9.55 -17.14 -25.79
N LYS A 105 9.98 -18.41 -25.90
CA LYS A 105 11.40 -18.84 -25.83
C LYS A 105 12.12 -18.36 -24.55
N PRO A 106 11.68 -18.82 -23.37
CA PRO A 106 12.37 -18.53 -22.10
C PRO A 106 13.83 -18.97 -22.12
N ASP A 107 14.69 -18.26 -21.41
CA ASP A 107 16.05 -18.72 -21.15
C ASP A 107 16.10 -19.84 -20.09
N THR A 108 17.25 -20.51 -19.97
CA THR A 108 17.42 -21.65 -19.06
C THR A 108 17.11 -21.34 -17.60
N GLU A 109 17.46 -20.14 -17.11
CA GLU A 109 17.21 -19.75 -15.72
C GLU A 109 15.73 -19.40 -15.50
N GLN A 110 15.09 -18.76 -16.48
CA GLN A 110 13.64 -18.55 -16.45
C GLN A 110 12.89 -19.88 -16.41
N ILE A 111 13.31 -20.87 -17.21
CA ILE A 111 12.72 -22.22 -17.19
C ILE A 111 12.87 -22.85 -15.82
N GLU A 112 14.08 -22.79 -15.23
CA GLU A 112 14.34 -23.37 -13.92
C GLU A 112 13.47 -22.73 -12.82
N LEU A 113 13.41 -21.39 -12.78
CA LEU A 113 12.55 -20.65 -11.85
C LEU A 113 11.09 -21.02 -12.05
N PHE A 114 10.62 -21.06 -13.29
CA PHE A 114 9.24 -21.38 -13.62
C PHE A 114 8.86 -22.80 -13.16
N GLU A 115 9.65 -23.81 -13.46
CA GLU A 115 9.34 -25.19 -13.06
C GLU A 115 9.35 -25.38 -11.54
N LYS A 116 10.12 -24.56 -10.80
CA LYS A 116 10.10 -24.58 -9.34
C LYS A 116 8.90 -23.84 -8.75
N ILE A 117 8.50 -22.71 -9.34
CA ILE A 117 7.45 -21.82 -8.84
C ILE A 117 6.05 -22.30 -9.22
N PHE A 118 5.89 -22.79 -10.44
CA PHE A 118 4.58 -23.09 -11.02
C PHE A 118 3.76 -24.07 -10.16
N PRO A 119 4.32 -25.21 -9.68
CA PRO A 119 3.58 -26.12 -8.80
C PRO A 119 3.15 -25.47 -7.47
N ILE A 120 3.93 -24.52 -6.96
CA ILE A 120 3.59 -23.79 -5.74
C ILE A 120 2.45 -22.81 -6.01
N ALA A 121 2.48 -22.10 -7.14
CA ALA A 121 1.37 -21.24 -7.56
C ALA A 121 0.06 -22.04 -7.76
N GLN A 122 0.16 -23.28 -8.29
CA GLN A 122 -0.97 -24.21 -8.35
C GLN A 122 -1.48 -24.55 -6.95
N LYS A 123 -0.60 -24.97 -6.04
CA LYS A 123 -0.94 -25.30 -4.64
C LYS A 123 -1.61 -24.13 -3.93
N LEU A 124 -1.15 -22.90 -4.17
CA LEU A 124 -1.70 -21.69 -3.57
C LEU A 124 -3.01 -21.22 -4.21
N GLY A 125 -3.49 -21.87 -5.27
CA GLY A 125 -4.77 -21.55 -5.92
C GLY A 125 -4.75 -20.25 -6.71
N VAL A 126 -3.64 -19.94 -7.38
CA VAL A 126 -3.48 -18.68 -8.13
C VAL A 126 -4.37 -18.67 -9.39
N GLU A 127 -5.10 -17.57 -9.57
CA GLU A 127 -5.88 -17.27 -10.80
C GLU A 127 -5.01 -16.48 -11.79
N VAL A 128 -4.99 -16.89 -13.06
CA VAL A 128 -4.35 -16.13 -14.14
C VAL A 128 -5.40 -15.57 -15.08
N LYS A 129 -5.25 -14.31 -15.51
CA LYS A 129 -6.06 -13.71 -16.57
C LYS A 129 -5.20 -12.95 -17.57
N GLN A 130 -5.42 -13.26 -18.85
CA GLN A 130 -4.88 -12.47 -19.95
C GLN A 130 -5.83 -11.31 -20.23
N ALA A 131 -5.60 -10.15 -19.62
CA ALA A 131 -6.54 -9.04 -19.64
C ALA A 131 -6.53 -8.28 -20.98
N ILE A 132 -7.72 -7.83 -21.41
CA ILE A 132 -7.95 -7.11 -22.67
C ILE A 132 -8.08 -5.63 -22.33
N ASN A 133 -6.94 -4.91 -22.28
CA ASN A 133 -6.81 -3.44 -22.12
C ASN A 133 -8.01 -2.74 -21.45
N ASN A 134 -8.09 -2.77 -20.12
CA ASN A 134 -8.91 -1.86 -19.27
C ASN A 134 -8.81 -2.17 -17.76
N GLU A 135 -8.14 -3.26 -17.35
CA GLU A 135 -7.99 -3.64 -15.93
C GLU A 135 -6.66 -3.23 -15.28
N PHE A 136 -5.74 -2.68 -16.06
CA PHE A 136 -4.47 -2.19 -15.53
C PHE A 136 -4.63 -0.73 -15.12
N LEU A 137 -4.30 -0.43 -13.86
CA LEU A 137 -4.40 0.92 -13.28
C LEU A 137 -3.54 1.95 -14.05
N SER A 138 -2.52 1.48 -14.80
CA SER A 138 -1.78 2.29 -15.75
C SER A 138 -1.80 1.66 -17.15
N LYS A 139 -1.74 2.49 -18.19
CA LYS A 139 -1.54 2.03 -19.57
C LYS A 139 -0.17 1.36 -19.77
N GLU A 140 0.74 1.55 -18.82
CA GLU A 140 2.16 1.19 -18.89
C GLU A 140 2.48 -0.17 -18.23
N ALA A 141 1.68 -0.64 -17.26
CA ALA A 141 1.91 -1.93 -16.61
C ALA A 141 1.51 -3.08 -17.53
N ASP A 142 2.44 -3.98 -17.83
CA ASP A 142 2.21 -5.12 -18.73
C ASP A 142 1.79 -6.40 -18.00
N GLY A 143 1.99 -6.43 -16.68
CA GLY A 143 1.48 -7.40 -15.74
C GLY A 143 1.15 -6.75 -14.39
N VAL A 144 0.39 -7.46 -13.56
CA VAL A 144 0.21 -7.16 -12.14
C VAL A 144 -0.26 -8.39 -11.37
N TYR A 145 0.25 -8.59 -10.16
CA TYR A 145 -0.28 -9.52 -9.18
C TYR A 145 -1.15 -8.82 -8.14
N TYR A 146 -2.44 -9.16 -8.11
CA TYR A 146 -3.39 -8.70 -7.11
C TYR A 146 -3.40 -9.64 -5.90
N THR A 147 -2.76 -9.22 -4.81
CA THR A 147 -2.62 -9.98 -3.56
C THR A 147 -3.97 -10.36 -2.94
N GLN A 148 -4.96 -9.46 -2.99
CA GLN A 148 -6.31 -9.70 -2.46
C GLN A 148 -7.08 -10.75 -3.27
N GLY A 149 -6.98 -10.69 -4.60
CA GLY A 149 -7.67 -11.64 -5.48
C GLY A 149 -6.88 -12.91 -5.79
N ASN A 150 -5.70 -13.08 -5.18
CA ASN A 150 -4.73 -14.11 -5.51
C ASN A 150 -4.50 -14.27 -7.02
N SER A 151 -4.40 -13.16 -7.75
CA SER A 151 -4.52 -13.21 -9.19
C SER A 151 -3.42 -12.49 -9.94
N VAL A 152 -2.81 -13.23 -10.86
CA VAL A 152 -1.88 -12.73 -11.88
C VAL A 152 -2.68 -12.23 -13.08
N ARG A 153 -2.45 -10.98 -13.47
CA ARG A 153 -2.98 -10.40 -14.71
C ARG A 153 -1.82 -10.09 -15.65
N VAL A 154 -1.94 -10.50 -16.91
CA VAL A 154 -0.95 -10.20 -17.97
C VAL A 154 -1.68 -9.63 -19.17
N LYS A 155 -1.15 -8.62 -19.84
CA LYS A 155 -1.79 -8.07 -21.05
C LYS A 155 -1.85 -9.11 -22.18
N ASN A 156 -3.04 -9.34 -22.71
CA ASN A 156 -3.26 -10.32 -23.78
C ASN A 156 -2.55 -9.95 -25.10
N ASN A 157 -2.46 -8.66 -25.44
CA ASN A 157 -2.05 -8.19 -26.77
C ASN A 157 -0.54 -7.90 -26.94
N ARG A 158 0.31 -8.15 -25.93
CA ARG A 158 1.75 -7.86 -26.07
C ARG A 158 2.40 -8.85 -27.04
N ILE A 159 3.09 -8.34 -28.06
CA ILE A 159 3.87 -9.14 -29.03
C ILE A 159 5.35 -8.90 -28.68
N SER A 160 5.96 -9.72 -27.82
CA SER A 160 7.43 -9.91 -27.74
C SER A 160 7.82 -10.87 -26.61
N GLN A 161 9.08 -11.32 -26.64
CA GLN A 161 9.80 -12.11 -25.62
C GLN A 161 9.57 -11.64 -24.16
N SER A 162 9.23 -10.37 -23.97
CA SER A 162 8.90 -9.79 -22.66
C SER A 162 7.65 -10.38 -21.98
N LYS A 163 6.80 -11.14 -22.69
CA LYS A 163 5.64 -11.80 -22.06
C LYS A 163 6.05 -12.92 -21.10
N THR A 164 7.10 -13.68 -21.42
CA THR A 164 7.65 -14.69 -20.51
C THR A 164 8.17 -14.04 -19.24
N GLU A 165 8.96 -12.98 -19.38
CA GLU A 165 9.53 -12.22 -18.26
C GLU A 165 8.42 -11.65 -17.38
N VAL A 166 7.42 -10.97 -17.97
CA VAL A 166 6.29 -10.41 -17.22
C VAL A 166 5.47 -11.50 -16.54
N PHE A 167 5.13 -12.59 -17.24
CA PHE A 167 4.34 -13.65 -16.62
C PHE A 167 5.10 -14.31 -15.46
N LEU A 168 6.39 -14.60 -15.62
CA LEU A 168 7.22 -15.14 -14.56
C LEU A 168 7.40 -14.15 -13.40
N HIS A 169 7.57 -12.86 -13.68
CA HIS A 169 7.65 -11.80 -12.67
C HIS A 169 6.40 -11.82 -11.77
N GLU A 170 5.21 -11.76 -12.38
CA GLU A 170 3.96 -11.79 -11.61
C GLU A 170 3.72 -13.14 -10.91
N LEU A 171 4.19 -14.24 -11.52
CA LEU A 171 4.11 -15.56 -10.90
C LEU A 171 5.02 -15.67 -9.68
N ILE A 172 6.23 -15.10 -9.70
CA ILE A 172 7.10 -14.97 -8.53
C ILE A 172 6.38 -14.15 -7.44
N HIS A 173 5.76 -13.03 -7.79
CA HIS A 173 4.94 -12.27 -6.83
C HIS A 173 3.84 -13.11 -6.20
N SER A 174 3.18 -13.97 -6.99
CA SER A 174 2.08 -14.81 -6.52
C SER A 174 2.48 -15.82 -5.44
N VAL A 175 3.75 -16.23 -5.42
CA VAL A 175 4.27 -17.22 -4.45
C VAL A 175 5.13 -16.60 -3.35
N THR A 176 5.38 -15.29 -3.38
CA THR A 176 6.23 -14.60 -2.38
C THR A 176 5.51 -13.49 -1.63
N SER A 177 4.66 -12.71 -2.32
CA SER A 177 4.18 -11.44 -1.77
C SER A 177 3.26 -11.61 -0.58
N ARG A 178 2.36 -12.60 -0.59
CA ARG A 178 1.49 -12.88 0.57
C ARG A 178 2.30 -13.27 1.81
N ALA A 179 3.38 -14.05 1.66
CA ALA A 179 4.26 -14.38 2.79
C ALA A 179 5.02 -13.16 3.31
N MET A 180 5.58 -12.35 2.42
CA MET A 180 6.29 -11.11 2.79
C MET A 180 5.34 -10.10 3.47
N ILE A 181 4.11 -9.95 2.97
CA ILE A 181 3.09 -9.09 3.59
C ILE A 181 2.67 -9.61 4.97
N ALA A 182 2.52 -10.93 5.14
CA ALA A 182 2.22 -11.51 6.45
C ALA A 182 3.34 -11.21 7.45
N TYR A 183 4.61 -11.32 7.02
CA TYR A 183 5.76 -10.96 7.83
C TYR A 183 5.72 -9.47 8.24
N ASP A 184 5.48 -8.57 7.28
CA ASP A 184 5.48 -7.12 7.51
C ASP A 184 4.30 -6.64 8.36
N SER A 185 3.17 -7.33 8.26
CA SER A 185 1.98 -7.05 9.07
C SER A 185 2.05 -7.63 10.49
N GLY A 186 3.18 -8.26 10.85
CA GLY A 186 3.39 -8.91 12.14
C GLY A 186 2.68 -10.27 12.29
N LYS A 187 2.07 -10.79 11.22
CA LYS A 187 1.33 -12.07 11.16
C LYS A 187 2.27 -13.25 10.89
N LYS A 188 3.38 -13.28 11.63
CA LYS A 188 4.46 -14.26 11.46
C LYS A 188 4.03 -15.69 11.77
N GLU A 189 2.95 -15.88 12.54
CA GLU A 189 2.33 -17.18 12.83
C GLU A 189 1.83 -17.93 11.59
N LEU A 190 1.58 -17.23 10.49
CA LEU A 190 1.23 -17.82 9.21
C LEU A 190 2.42 -18.51 8.52
N LEU A 191 3.65 -18.18 8.95
CA LEU A 191 4.89 -18.54 8.28
C LEU A 191 5.68 -19.57 9.08
N SER A 192 6.49 -20.37 8.39
CA SER A 192 7.49 -21.21 9.03
C SER A 192 8.72 -20.37 9.42
N ALA A 193 9.55 -20.90 10.33
CA ALA A 193 10.80 -20.25 10.72
C ALA A 193 11.76 -20.04 9.52
N ASN A 194 11.78 -20.99 8.57
CA ASN A 194 12.59 -20.88 7.37
C ASN A 194 12.09 -19.77 6.45
N GLN A 195 10.77 -19.65 6.27
CA GLN A 195 10.17 -18.56 5.48
C GLN A 195 10.47 -17.18 6.09
N ILE A 196 10.35 -17.05 7.41
CA ILE A 196 10.68 -15.81 8.13
C ILE A 196 12.15 -15.43 7.89
N LYS A 197 13.09 -16.38 8.08
CA LYS A 197 14.51 -16.16 7.86
C LYS A 197 14.80 -15.78 6.40
N ALA A 198 14.17 -16.44 5.44
CA ALA A 198 14.33 -16.14 4.03
C ALA A 198 13.86 -14.72 3.66
N ILE A 199 12.73 -14.28 4.21
CA ILE A 199 12.21 -12.91 4.03
C ILE A 199 13.17 -11.87 4.63
N GLU A 200 13.70 -12.12 5.83
CA GLU A 200 14.69 -11.26 6.49
C GLU A 200 15.96 -11.12 5.64
N ASN A 201 16.46 -12.23 5.08
CA ASN A 201 17.63 -12.24 4.21
C ASN A 201 17.40 -11.46 2.90
N ILE A 202 16.22 -11.62 2.28
CA ILE A 202 15.86 -10.89 1.05
C ILE A 202 15.83 -9.39 1.32
N LYS A 203 15.21 -8.96 2.42
CA LYS A 203 15.15 -7.54 2.80
C LYS A 203 16.54 -6.97 3.07
N ALA A 204 17.38 -7.69 3.80
CA ALA A 204 18.75 -7.28 4.06
C ALA A 204 19.58 -7.16 2.77
N LEU A 205 19.44 -8.13 1.85
CA LEU A 205 20.12 -8.09 0.56
C LEU A 205 19.63 -6.92 -0.30
N TYR A 206 18.32 -6.70 -0.35
CA TYR A 206 17.71 -5.55 -1.03
C TYR A 206 18.24 -4.22 -0.48
N GLU A 207 18.19 -4.01 0.85
CA GLU A 207 18.65 -2.77 1.49
C GLU A 207 20.09 -2.44 1.10
N GLU A 208 20.94 -3.45 1.08
CA GLU A 208 22.34 -3.28 0.80
C GLU A 208 22.63 -3.04 -0.69
N VAL A 209 21.96 -3.76 -1.60
CA VAL A 209 22.06 -3.48 -3.05
C VAL A 209 21.50 -2.09 -3.35
N HIS A 210 20.37 -1.73 -2.76
CA HIS A 210 19.74 -0.42 -2.93
C HIS A 210 20.65 0.71 -2.42
N LYS A 211 21.26 0.54 -1.24
CA LYS A 211 22.18 1.53 -0.65
C LYS A 211 23.44 1.73 -1.50
N ASN A 212 24.00 0.67 -2.06
CA ASN A 212 25.24 0.70 -2.83
C ASN A 212 25.02 0.62 -4.36
N HIS A 213 23.80 0.89 -4.84
CA HIS A 213 23.38 0.63 -6.23
C HIS A 213 24.37 1.13 -7.28
N LYS A 214 24.90 2.36 -7.12
CA LYS A 214 25.86 2.96 -8.06
C LYS A 214 27.16 2.16 -8.17
N GLU A 215 27.73 1.76 -7.03
CA GLU A 215 28.98 0.99 -6.98
C GLU A 215 28.79 -0.41 -7.55
N LEU A 216 27.58 -0.95 -7.40
CA LEU A 216 27.20 -2.28 -7.86
C LEU A 216 26.69 -2.31 -9.31
N GLY A 217 26.68 -1.18 -10.02
CA GLY A 217 26.27 -1.10 -11.43
C GLY A 217 24.74 -1.16 -11.64
N PHE A 218 23.96 -0.82 -10.61
CA PHE A 218 22.52 -0.64 -10.71
C PHE A 218 22.14 0.83 -10.86
N GLU A 219 21.09 1.07 -11.64
CA GLU A 219 20.47 2.38 -11.81
C GLU A 219 19.30 2.51 -10.84
N MET A 220 19.27 3.61 -10.08
CA MET A 220 18.20 3.88 -9.12
C MET A 220 16.83 3.89 -9.82
N TYR A 221 15.86 3.19 -9.24
CA TYR A 221 14.49 3.25 -9.73
C TYR A 221 13.91 4.66 -9.55
N GLU A 222 13.45 5.26 -10.65
CA GLU A 222 12.79 6.57 -10.65
C GLU A 222 11.49 6.52 -11.47
N LYS A 223 10.36 6.76 -10.80
CA LYS A 223 9.05 6.83 -11.45
C LYS A 223 8.78 8.25 -11.96
N SER A 224 8.29 8.37 -13.19
CA SER A 224 7.95 9.63 -13.86
C SER A 224 6.51 9.63 -14.39
N LYS A 225 6.06 10.74 -15.00
CA LYS A 225 4.73 10.84 -15.62
C LYS A 225 4.59 10.05 -16.93
N VAL A 226 5.69 9.53 -17.48
CA VAL A 226 5.78 8.85 -18.80
C VAL A 226 6.37 7.44 -18.69
N GLY A 227 6.37 6.85 -17.49
CA GLY A 227 6.98 5.55 -17.22
C GLY A 227 7.96 5.59 -16.06
N TYR A 228 8.84 4.60 -15.97
CA TYR A 228 9.92 4.56 -14.99
C TYR A 228 11.29 4.48 -15.70
N LYS A 229 12.33 4.84 -14.96
CA LYS A 229 13.74 4.67 -15.33
C LYS A 229 14.47 3.88 -14.26
N GLY A 230 15.62 3.33 -14.63
CA GLY A 230 16.48 2.53 -13.76
C GLY A 230 15.99 1.09 -13.58
N ASP A 231 16.64 0.37 -12.66
CA ASP A 231 16.39 -1.04 -12.41
C ASP A 231 15.11 -1.22 -11.58
N TYR A 232 14.08 -1.84 -12.17
CA TYR A 232 12.77 -2.01 -11.54
C TYR A 232 12.85 -2.78 -10.21
N GLY A 233 13.80 -3.70 -10.08
CA GLY A 233 14.01 -4.50 -8.88
C GLY A 233 14.49 -3.67 -7.68
N LEU A 234 14.97 -2.44 -7.89
CA LEU A 234 15.31 -1.54 -6.80
C LEU A 234 14.11 -0.78 -6.21
N LYS A 235 12.90 -0.96 -6.76
CA LYS A 235 11.69 -0.30 -6.28
C LYS A 235 11.33 -0.69 -4.83
N ASN A 236 11.39 -1.97 -4.48
CA ASN A 236 11.21 -2.50 -3.12
C ASN A 236 11.63 -3.99 -3.08
N SER A 237 11.64 -4.61 -1.90
CA SER A 237 12.05 -6.01 -1.74
C SER A 237 11.18 -7.05 -2.48
N HIS A 238 9.91 -6.76 -2.75
CA HIS A 238 9.04 -7.67 -3.53
C HIS A 238 9.44 -7.66 -5.01
N GLU A 239 9.66 -6.48 -5.56
CA GLU A 239 10.11 -6.29 -6.94
C GLU A 239 11.52 -6.83 -7.13
N PHE A 240 12.38 -6.67 -6.11
CA PHE A 240 13.74 -7.21 -6.09
C PHE A 240 13.77 -8.73 -6.32
N VAL A 241 12.90 -9.49 -5.66
CA VAL A 241 12.80 -10.95 -5.87
C VAL A 241 12.07 -11.30 -7.17
N ALA A 242 11.04 -10.56 -7.56
CA ALA A 242 10.29 -10.80 -8.79
C ALA A 242 11.12 -10.53 -10.06
N GLU A 243 12.04 -9.58 -10.01
CA GLU A 243 12.99 -9.28 -11.09
C GLU A 243 14.06 -10.38 -11.30
N LEU A 244 14.06 -11.46 -10.52
CA LEU A 244 14.75 -12.68 -10.94
C LEU A 244 14.23 -13.22 -12.29
N SER A 245 13.03 -12.83 -12.73
CA SER A 245 12.53 -13.12 -14.08
C SER A 245 13.34 -12.42 -15.19
N ASN A 246 14.00 -11.30 -14.89
CA ASN A 246 14.68 -10.42 -15.86
C ASN A 246 16.16 -10.81 -16.03
N PRO A 247 16.59 -11.24 -17.24
CA PRO A 247 17.97 -11.68 -17.47
C PRO A 247 19.01 -10.58 -17.18
N ASN A 248 18.72 -9.33 -17.54
CA ASN A 248 19.66 -8.22 -17.32
C ASN A 248 19.85 -7.95 -15.82
N PHE A 249 18.78 -8.05 -15.04
CA PHE A 249 18.82 -7.87 -13.59
C PHE A 249 19.61 -9.01 -12.92
N ARG A 250 19.37 -10.26 -13.34
CA ARG A 250 20.16 -11.42 -12.88
C ARG A 250 21.64 -11.27 -13.17
N GLU A 251 22.02 -10.83 -14.36
CA GLU A 251 23.42 -10.61 -14.72
C GLU A 251 24.09 -9.53 -13.85
N LYS A 252 23.37 -8.45 -13.50
CA LYS A 252 23.86 -7.47 -12.52
C LYS A 252 24.07 -8.11 -11.15
N LEU A 253 23.10 -8.89 -10.66
CA LEU A 253 23.22 -9.61 -9.38
C LEU A 253 24.35 -10.65 -9.37
N LYS A 254 24.63 -11.33 -10.48
CA LYS A 254 25.76 -12.27 -10.59
C LYS A 254 27.12 -11.57 -10.50
N LYS A 255 27.20 -10.35 -11.03
CA LYS A 255 28.40 -9.49 -10.97
C LYS A 255 28.62 -8.85 -9.60
N VAL A 256 27.58 -8.78 -8.76
CA VAL A 256 27.73 -8.53 -7.33
C VAL A 256 28.39 -9.75 -6.68
N GLY A 257 29.71 -9.85 -6.85
CA GLY A 257 30.56 -10.81 -6.16
C GLY A 257 30.44 -10.61 -4.65
N VAL A 258 30.65 -11.67 -3.88
CA VAL A 258 30.63 -11.60 -2.41
C VAL A 258 31.71 -10.62 -1.94
N PHE A 259 31.31 -9.39 -1.62
CA PHE A 259 32.24 -8.37 -1.14
C PHE A 259 32.34 -8.43 0.38
N GLU A 260 33.57 -8.52 0.89
CA GLU A 260 33.94 -8.62 2.31
C GLU A 260 33.29 -7.56 3.22
N LYS A 261 32.88 -6.40 2.67
CA LYS A 261 32.20 -5.33 3.41
C LYS A 261 30.70 -5.58 3.68
N LEU A 262 30.04 -6.38 2.84
CA LEU A 262 28.62 -6.75 2.94
C LEU A 262 28.38 -7.78 4.06
N VAL A 263 29.37 -8.66 4.19
CA VAL A 263 29.30 -9.92 4.94
C VAL A 263 29.18 -9.64 6.44
N ASP A 264 29.85 -8.63 7.00
CA ASP A 264 29.84 -8.42 8.46
C ASP A 264 28.48 -8.00 9.05
N ASN A 265 27.64 -7.31 8.27
CA ASN A 265 26.29 -6.93 8.72
C ASN A 265 25.27 -8.04 8.46
N ILE A 266 25.40 -8.74 7.32
CA ILE A 266 24.53 -9.84 6.92
C ILE A 266 24.78 -11.07 7.81
N LEU A 267 26.04 -11.41 8.14
CA LEU A 267 26.42 -12.53 9.00
C LEU A 267 25.77 -12.52 10.38
N ARG A 268 25.43 -11.34 10.92
CA ARG A 268 24.77 -11.22 12.23
C ARG A 268 23.35 -11.80 12.25
N PHE A 269 22.72 -11.95 11.08
CA PHE A 269 21.40 -12.55 10.94
C PHE A 269 21.47 -14.08 10.73
N PHE A 270 22.66 -14.65 10.52
CA PHE A 270 22.85 -16.09 10.33
C PHE A 270 23.34 -16.75 11.63
N VAL A 271 22.47 -17.58 12.21
CA VAL A 271 22.72 -18.25 13.51
C VAL A 271 23.77 -19.38 13.42
N SER A 272 24.12 -19.85 12.21
CA SER A 272 25.09 -20.95 12.03
C SER A 272 26.29 -20.58 11.16
N ALA A 273 27.48 -21.05 11.57
CA ALA A 273 28.73 -20.90 10.83
C ALA A 273 28.68 -21.56 9.43
N LYS A 274 27.85 -22.61 9.27
CA LYS A 274 27.65 -23.31 7.99
C LYS A 274 26.87 -22.45 6.98
N ASP A 275 25.82 -21.76 7.44
CA ASP A 275 25.04 -20.85 6.59
C ASP A 275 25.87 -19.64 6.16
N ALA A 276 26.60 -19.06 7.11
CA ALA A 276 27.59 -18.00 6.91
C ALA A 276 28.65 -18.37 5.85
N PHE A 277 29.17 -19.60 5.92
CA PHE A 277 30.20 -20.09 5.01
C PHE A 277 29.68 -20.36 3.59
N MET A 278 28.45 -20.85 3.44
CA MET A 278 27.84 -21.05 2.12
C MET A 278 27.54 -19.71 1.41
N LEU A 279 27.16 -18.67 2.16
CA LEU A 279 26.97 -17.32 1.61
C LEU A 279 28.27 -16.69 1.13
N LYS A 280 29.39 -16.94 1.82
CA LYS A 280 30.71 -16.44 1.40
C LYS A 280 31.14 -16.95 0.02
N LYS A 281 30.53 -18.02 -0.50
CA LYS A 281 30.86 -18.62 -1.80
C LYS A 281 29.92 -18.21 -2.95
N ASN A 282 28.77 -17.60 -2.66
CA ASN A 282 27.67 -17.42 -3.62
C ASN A 282 27.35 -15.94 -3.86
N ASN A 283 27.21 -15.50 -5.12
CA ASN A 283 26.88 -14.12 -5.47
C ASN A 283 25.45 -13.71 -5.01
N ALA A 284 25.09 -12.43 -5.19
CA ALA A 284 23.79 -11.91 -4.78
C ALA A 284 22.62 -12.64 -5.47
N TYR A 285 22.79 -13.06 -6.73
CA TYR A 285 21.80 -13.84 -7.46
C TYR A 285 21.52 -15.20 -6.81
N GLU A 286 22.56 -16.00 -6.54
CA GLU A 286 22.42 -17.31 -5.92
C GLU A 286 21.82 -17.20 -4.51
N SER A 287 22.20 -16.17 -3.77
CA SER A 287 21.63 -15.88 -2.45
C SER A 287 20.14 -15.55 -2.55
N LEU A 288 19.74 -14.66 -3.47
CA LEU A 288 18.35 -14.28 -3.67
C LEU A 288 17.49 -15.47 -4.14
N LYS A 289 17.99 -16.25 -5.10
CA LYS A 289 17.35 -17.46 -5.63
C LYS A 289 17.15 -18.52 -4.53
N LYS A 290 18.16 -18.74 -3.68
CA LYS A 290 18.04 -19.65 -2.54
C LYS A 290 16.93 -19.20 -1.57
N ASN A 291 16.89 -17.92 -1.21
CA ASN A 291 15.86 -17.42 -0.28
C ASN A 291 14.46 -17.43 -0.91
N LEU A 292 14.34 -17.17 -2.22
CA LEU A 292 13.09 -17.41 -2.95
C LEU A 292 12.65 -18.87 -2.79
N TYR A 293 13.55 -19.83 -3.00
CA TYR A 293 13.25 -21.26 -2.84
C TYR A 293 12.88 -21.60 -1.40
N GLU A 294 13.52 -21.01 -0.39
CA GLU A 294 13.14 -21.21 1.02
C GLU A 294 11.78 -20.60 1.40
N ILE A 295 11.34 -19.52 0.73
CA ILE A 295 9.99 -18.97 0.90
C ILE A 295 8.94 -19.93 0.34
N ILE A 296 9.17 -20.42 -0.88
CA ILE A 296 8.18 -21.24 -1.59
C ILE A 296 8.17 -22.70 -1.12
N ASP A 297 9.24 -23.14 -0.49
CA ASP A 297 9.32 -24.43 0.17
C ASP A 297 8.58 -24.39 1.51
N ASN A 298 7.87 -25.48 1.83
CA ASN A 298 7.16 -25.65 3.12
C ASN A 298 5.99 -24.69 3.40
N TYR A 299 5.29 -24.19 2.37
CA TYR A 299 3.97 -23.57 2.59
C TYR A 299 3.01 -24.56 3.26
N LYS A 300 2.38 -24.13 4.38
CA LYS A 300 1.24 -24.82 5.00
C LYS A 300 0.16 -25.07 3.95
N GLU A 301 -0.49 -26.23 4.00
CA GLU A 301 -1.52 -26.61 3.01
C GLU A 301 -2.68 -25.61 2.95
N ASP A 302 -3.04 -25.03 4.09
CA ASP A 302 -4.13 -24.08 4.23
C ASP A 302 -3.67 -22.62 4.19
N PHE A 303 -2.41 -22.33 3.80
CA PHE A 303 -1.83 -20.98 3.87
C PHE A 303 -2.73 -19.93 3.22
N THR A 304 -3.23 -20.17 2.01
CA THR A 304 -4.13 -19.24 1.29
C THR A 304 -5.39 -18.92 2.10
N ASN A 305 -6.05 -19.95 2.63
CA ASN A 305 -7.27 -19.78 3.43
C ASN A 305 -6.98 -19.06 4.74
N SER A 306 -5.88 -19.40 5.41
CA SER A 306 -5.46 -18.79 6.66
C SER A 306 -5.05 -17.32 6.47
N TYR A 307 -4.35 -16.99 5.39
CA TYR A 307 -4.03 -15.62 5.00
C TYR A 307 -5.31 -14.78 4.74
N GLU A 308 -6.29 -15.33 4.03
CA GLU A 308 -7.55 -14.65 3.72
C GLU A 308 -8.42 -14.44 4.96
N LYS A 309 -8.44 -15.40 5.90
CA LYS A 309 -9.14 -15.28 7.19
C LYS A 309 -8.60 -14.18 8.09
N GLU A 310 -7.28 -13.99 8.10
CA GLU A 310 -6.65 -12.92 8.86
C GLU A 310 -7.07 -11.53 8.34
N ASN A 311 -7.76 -11.46 7.19
CA ASN A 311 -8.18 -10.24 6.52
C ASN A 311 -7.03 -9.24 6.48
N ILE A 312 -5.82 -9.77 6.20
CA ILE A 312 -4.62 -8.98 5.98
C ILE A 312 -4.94 -8.22 4.71
N LYS A 313 -5.48 -7.02 4.91
CA LYS A 313 -5.57 -6.00 3.88
C LYS A 313 -4.12 -5.76 3.53
N GLY A 314 -3.68 -6.44 2.48
CA GLY A 314 -2.30 -6.39 2.06
C GLY A 314 -1.92 -4.93 2.04
N VAL A 315 -0.74 -4.63 2.55
CA VAL A 315 -0.09 -3.38 2.19
C VAL A 315 0.03 -3.47 0.69
N ASN A 316 -0.97 -2.92 -0.01
CA ASN A 316 -0.96 -2.83 -1.45
C ASN A 316 0.34 -2.08 -1.70
N LEU A 317 1.21 -2.58 -2.58
CA LEU A 317 2.48 -1.97 -3.02
C LEU A 317 2.27 -0.61 -3.74
N GLU A 318 1.14 0.04 -3.44
CA GLU A 318 0.59 1.26 -3.99
C GLU A 318 -0.14 2.09 -2.91
N GLN A 319 -0.25 1.68 -1.64
CA GLN A 319 -0.99 2.48 -0.64
C GLN A 319 -0.30 3.82 -0.35
N SER A 320 1.05 3.90 -0.34
CA SER A 320 1.74 5.19 -0.26
C SER A 320 1.44 6.05 -1.48
N LYS A 321 1.29 5.44 -2.66
CA LYS A 321 0.97 6.14 -3.91
C LYS A 321 -0.52 6.49 -4.01
N GLU A 322 -1.42 5.73 -3.42
CA GLU A 322 -2.82 6.08 -3.24
C GLU A 322 -2.94 7.24 -2.23
N LEU A 323 -2.21 7.18 -1.12
CA LEU A 323 -2.14 8.25 -0.14
C LEU A 323 -1.60 9.54 -0.76
N GLU A 324 -0.49 9.45 -1.52
CA GLU A 324 0.08 10.56 -2.28
C GLU A 324 -0.91 11.08 -3.33
N SER A 325 -1.47 10.23 -4.18
CA SER A 325 -2.36 10.68 -5.27
C SER A 325 -3.69 11.23 -4.78
N ARG A 326 -4.19 10.77 -3.62
CA ARG A 326 -5.43 11.27 -3.02
C ARG A 326 -5.22 12.61 -2.35
N PHE A 327 -4.09 12.82 -1.67
CA PHE A 327 -3.87 14.01 -0.86
C PHE A 327 -2.77 14.95 -1.36
N LEU A 328 -2.16 14.65 -2.50
CA LEU A 328 -1.29 15.56 -3.24
C LEU A 328 -1.87 15.84 -4.62
N ASN A 329 -1.77 17.08 -5.06
CA ASN A 329 -2.13 17.49 -6.41
C ASN A 329 -0.99 17.18 -7.41
N SER A 330 -1.19 17.53 -8.68
CA SER A 330 -0.24 17.28 -9.76
C SER A 330 1.09 18.07 -9.66
N THR A 331 1.16 19.08 -8.78
CA THR A 331 2.38 19.83 -8.43
C THR A 331 3.07 19.24 -7.18
N GLY A 332 2.47 18.24 -6.56
CA GLY A 332 2.96 17.58 -5.36
C GLY A 332 2.66 18.34 -4.07
N ASP A 333 1.74 19.30 -4.09
CA ASP A 333 1.24 20.05 -2.93
C ASP A 333 -0.02 19.43 -2.37
N LEU A 334 -0.35 19.73 -1.11
CA LEU A 334 -1.49 19.13 -0.44
C LEU A 334 -2.82 19.48 -1.14
N ASN A 335 -3.60 18.44 -1.43
CA ASN A 335 -4.98 18.56 -1.88
C ASN A 335 -5.89 18.75 -0.65
N ILE A 336 -6.09 20.01 -0.27
CA ILE A 336 -6.87 20.39 0.93
C ILE A 336 -8.32 19.93 0.83
N GLU A 337 -8.94 19.99 -0.36
CA GLU A 337 -10.33 19.56 -0.56
C GLU A 337 -10.48 18.05 -0.38
N ALA A 338 -9.52 17.25 -0.85
CA ALA A 338 -9.51 15.82 -0.57
C ALA A 338 -9.38 15.52 0.93
N LEU A 339 -8.56 16.27 1.67
CA LEU A 339 -8.44 16.12 3.12
C LEU A 339 -9.73 16.50 3.85
N LYS A 340 -10.40 17.58 3.43
CA LYS A 340 -11.70 17.98 3.98
C LYS A 340 -12.78 16.92 3.74
N ASN A 341 -12.78 16.27 2.58
CA ASN A 341 -13.74 15.19 2.28
C ASN A 341 -13.59 13.96 3.19
N GLU A 342 -12.39 13.74 3.76
CA GLU A 342 -12.15 12.69 4.74
C GLU A 342 -12.32 13.14 6.19
N ALA A 343 -12.42 14.45 6.41
CA ALA A 343 -12.43 15.02 7.73
C ALA A 343 -13.78 14.80 8.43
N THR A 344 -13.72 14.46 9.72
CA THR A 344 -14.91 14.40 10.56
C THR A 344 -15.06 15.68 11.37
N LYS A 345 -16.26 15.97 11.88
CA LYS A 345 -16.46 17.11 12.78
C LYS A 345 -15.55 16.96 14.01
N LEU A 346 -14.84 18.03 14.37
CA LEU A 346 -13.99 18.04 15.55
C LEU A 346 -14.85 17.76 16.80
N PRO A 347 -14.52 16.72 17.60
CA PRO A 347 -15.25 16.41 18.81
C PRO A 347 -15.22 17.56 19.83
N LYS A 348 -16.21 17.61 20.71
CA LYS A 348 -16.29 18.62 21.76
C LYS A 348 -15.04 18.60 22.66
N VAL A 349 -14.68 19.76 23.18
CA VAL A 349 -13.64 19.91 24.21
C VAL A 349 -14.03 19.09 25.44
N LEU A 350 -13.06 18.38 26.03
CA LEU A 350 -13.26 17.57 27.21
C LEU A 350 -12.55 18.18 28.42
N SER A 351 -13.25 18.17 29.55
CA SER A 351 -12.62 18.30 30.86
C SER A 351 -11.69 17.12 31.14
N PHE A 352 -10.77 17.25 32.11
CA PHE A 352 -9.90 16.13 32.49
C PHE A 352 -10.70 14.90 32.92
N ARG A 353 -11.82 15.10 33.61
CA ARG A 353 -12.72 14.02 34.04
C ARG A 353 -13.30 13.28 32.83
N GLU A 354 -13.91 14.01 31.90
CA GLU A 354 -14.48 13.42 30.68
C GLU A 354 -13.41 12.75 29.81
N PHE A 355 -12.21 13.35 29.70
CA PHE A 355 -11.09 12.75 28.99
C PHE A 355 -10.67 11.43 29.63
N LYS A 356 -10.53 11.40 30.96
CA LYS A 356 -10.15 10.19 31.70
C LYS A 356 -11.18 9.07 31.55
N GLU A 357 -12.47 9.39 31.52
CA GLU A 357 -13.58 8.44 31.36
C GLU A 357 -13.53 7.69 30.01
N GLN A 358 -12.83 8.23 29.01
CA GLN A 358 -12.61 7.52 27.74
C GLN A 358 -11.65 6.33 27.87
N PHE A 359 -10.95 6.18 29.00
CA PHE A 359 -9.92 5.17 29.22
C PHE A 359 -10.23 4.29 30.42
N ARG A 360 -9.90 3.00 30.28
CA ARG A 360 -9.78 2.09 31.42
C ARG A 360 -8.39 2.25 32.03
N THR A 361 -8.26 3.08 33.06
CA THR A 361 -6.96 3.37 33.70
C THR A 361 -6.65 2.45 34.88
N ASP A 362 -5.37 2.08 35.05
CA ASP A 362 -4.87 1.51 36.29
C ASP A 362 -4.86 2.54 37.45
N GLY A 363 -4.51 2.08 38.66
CA GLY A 363 -4.40 2.96 39.84
C GLY A 363 -3.33 4.05 39.74
N LYS A 364 -2.45 3.99 38.72
CA LYS A 364 -1.41 4.99 38.42
C LYS A 364 -1.79 5.91 37.27
N GLY A 365 -3.02 5.80 36.73
CA GLY A 365 -3.52 6.61 35.63
C GLY A 365 -2.98 6.21 34.24
N ASN A 366 -2.39 5.02 34.10
CA ASN A 366 -2.00 4.50 32.78
C ASN A 366 -3.14 3.71 32.16
N ALA A 367 -3.29 3.83 30.84
CA ALA A 367 -4.23 3.08 30.04
C ALA A 367 -3.50 2.35 28.91
N LYS A 368 -4.07 1.23 28.50
CA LYS A 368 -3.71 0.50 27.29
C LYS A 368 -4.77 0.77 26.23
N VAL A 369 -4.35 1.24 25.07
CA VAL A 369 -5.25 1.53 23.93
C VAL A 369 -4.89 0.60 22.80
N ASN A 370 -5.84 -0.22 22.37
CA ASN A 370 -5.70 -1.05 21.18
C ASN A 370 -5.81 -0.17 19.94
N THR A 371 -4.76 -0.14 19.14
CA THR A 371 -4.72 0.56 17.84
C THR A 371 -4.55 -0.45 16.71
N LEU A 372 -4.64 0.03 15.46
CA LEU A 372 -4.48 -0.81 14.27
C LEU A 372 -3.08 -1.43 14.13
N ILE A 373 -2.07 -0.89 14.82
CA ILE A 373 -0.68 -1.38 14.79
C ILE A 373 -0.23 -1.99 16.12
N GLY A 374 -1.16 -2.23 17.05
CA GLY A 374 -0.89 -2.82 18.35
C GLY A 374 -1.32 -1.97 19.54
N GLU A 375 -1.04 -2.47 20.74
CA GLU A 375 -1.39 -1.84 22.01
C GLU A 375 -0.42 -0.69 22.33
N ILE A 376 -0.96 0.51 22.60
CA ILE A 376 -0.21 1.67 23.05
C ILE A 376 -0.46 1.91 24.52
N LYS A 377 0.61 2.05 25.30
CA LYS A 377 0.55 2.50 26.69
C LYS A 377 0.53 4.02 26.75
N ILE A 378 -0.44 4.56 27.49
CA ILE A 378 -0.67 5.99 27.64
C ILE A 378 -0.76 6.33 29.12
N ASN A 379 0.05 7.28 29.58
CA ASN A 379 -0.20 7.91 30.86
C ASN A 379 -1.25 9.02 30.66
N VAL A 380 -2.49 8.76 31.06
CA VAL A 380 -3.66 9.61 30.77
C VAL A 380 -3.53 11.02 31.37
N PRO A 381 -3.10 11.19 32.64
CA PRO A 381 -2.84 12.52 33.20
C PRO A 381 -1.77 13.29 32.42
N LYS A 382 -0.65 12.65 32.06
CA LYS A 382 0.41 13.28 31.28
C LYS A 382 -0.05 13.62 29.86
N ALA A 383 -0.84 12.76 29.22
CA ALA A 383 -1.40 13.03 27.90
C ALA A 383 -2.32 14.24 27.91
N TYR A 384 -3.23 14.34 28.89
CA TYR A 384 -4.11 15.51 29.04
C TYR A 384 -3.31 16.78 29.34
N ASN A 385 -2.33 16.70 30.25
CA ASN A 385 -1.46 17.83 30.56
C ASN A 385 -0.66 18.30 29.34
N HIS A 386 -0.35 17.44 28.39
CA HIS A 386 0.37 17.82 27.17
C HIS A 386 -0.45 18.76 26.27
N PHE A 387 -1.78 18.85 26.41
CA PHE A 387 -2.56 19.87 25.70
C PHE A 387 -2.20 21.29 26.14
N VAL A 388 -1.87 21.50 27.41
CA VAL A 388 -1.57 22.83 27.96
C VAL A 388 -0.08 23.05 28.23
N LYS A 389 0.62 22.00 28.65
CA LYS A 389 2.04 22.00 29.03
C LYS A 389 2.83 21.21 27.99
N ASN A 390 2.88 21.74 26.78
CA ASN A 390 3.72 21.24 25.68
C ASN A 390 4.97 22.09 25.50
N THR A 391 5.89 21.63 24.65
CA THR A 391 7.17 22.31 24.33
C THR A 391 7.02 23.78 23.94
N TYR A 392 5.84 24.19 23.45
CA TYR A 392 5.58 25.57 23.02
C TYR A 392 4.69 26.36 24.00
N ASN A 393 4.29 25.77 25.13
CA ASN A 393 3.38 26.38 26.11
C ASN A 393 2.10 26.99 25.50
N VAL A 394 1.59 26.38 24.42
CA VAL A 394 0.35 26.80 23.76
C VAL A 394 -0.81 25.97 24.30
N ASP A 395 -1.94 26.59 24.66
CA ASP A 395 -3.15 25.84 24.99
C ASP A 395 -3.70 25.17 23.73
N ARG A 396 -3.90 23.85 23.82
CA ARG A 396 -4.41 22.96 22.76
C ARG A 396 -5.58 22.11 23.25
N LYS A 397 -6.21 22.49 24.37
CA LYS A 397 -7.34 21.74 24.97
C LYS A 397 -8.48 21.53 24.01
N GLU A 398 -8.66 22.42 23.05
CA GLU A 398 -9.68 22.32 22.01
C GLU A 398 -9.63 21.00 21.23
N PHE A 399 -8.49 20.31 21.20
CA PHE A 399 -8.32 19.01 20.54
C PHE A 399 -8.50 17.79 21.45
N SER A 400 -8.78 17.99 22.73
CA SER A 400 -8.86 16.91 23.74
C SER A 400 -9.84 15.80 23.36
N GLY A 401 -11.00 16.14 22.81
CA GLY A 401 -11.99 15.16 22.37
C GLY A 401 -11.58 14.32 21.16
N ALA A 402 -10.60 14.76 20.37
CA ALA A 402 -10.12 14.07 19.18
C ALA A 402 -9.00 13.05 19.46
N PHE A 403 -8.42 13.08 20.66
CA PHE A 403 -7.23 12.30 21.01
C PHE A 403 -7.40 10.79 20.78
N LEU A 404 -8.41 10.19 21.41
CA LEU A 404 -8.62 8.75 21.34
C LEU A 404 -9.02 8.33 19.92
N ASP A 405 -9.87 9.11 19.26
CA ASP A 405 -10.34 8.83 17.91
C ASP A 405 -9.22 8.90 16.86
N THR A 406 -8.20 9.75 17.07
CA THR A 406 -7.00 9.79 16.21
C THR A 406 -6.16 8.52 16.36
N LEU A 407 -6.12 7.93 17.55
CA LEU A 407 -5.36 6.69 17.81
C LEU A 407 -6.08 5.44 17.30
N VAL A 408 -7.40 5.37 17.49
CA VAL A 408 -8.19 4.17 17.21
C VAL A 408 -8.69 4.14 15.75
N ASN A 409 -9.04 5.31 15.20
CA ASN A 409 -9.60 5.44 13.85
C ASN A 409 -8.85 6.46 12.99
N PRO A 410 -7.52 6.35 12.82
CA PRO A 410 -6.75 7.29 12.00
C PRO A 410 -7.19 7.24 10.52
N LEU A 411 -6.83 8.27 9.76
CA LEU A 411 -6.85 8.21 8.30
C LEU A 411 -5.69 7.37 7.77
N PHE A 412 -4.50 7.57 8.32
CA PHE A 412 -3.33 6.76 8.02
C PHE A 412 -2.36 6.70 9.21
N ILE A 413 -1.49 5.69 9.23
CA ILE A 413 -0.43 5.52 10.22
C ILE A 413 0.89 5.34 9.49
N VAL A 414 1.90 6.12 9.87
CA VAL A 414 3.26 5.99 9.31
C VAL A 414 4.32 5.73 10.37
N ARG A 415 5.28 4.87 10.03
CA ARG A 415 6.52 4.63 10.75
C ARG A 415 7.57 5.65 10.31
N GLN A 416 8.44 6.05 11.23
CA GLN A 416 9.63 6.85 10.94
C GLN A 416 10.72 6.51 11.95
N LYS A 417 11.99 6.61 11.54
CA LYS A 417 13.13 6.47 12.44
C LYS A 417 13.22 7.68 13.37
N TYR A 418 13.04 7.48 14.68
CA TYR A 418 13.22 8.52 15.68
C TYR A 418 14.62 8.44 16.29
N ARG A 419 15.33 9.56 16.22
CA ARG A 419 16.61 9.75 16.90
C ARG A 419 16.37 10.60 18.14
N PRO A 420 16.49 10.06 19.36
CA PRO A 420 16.48 10.89 20.54
C PRO A 420 17.67 11.85 20.46
N LYS A 421 17.42 13.17 20.49
CA LYS A 421 18.49 14.13 20.71
C LYS A 421 19.08 13.85 22.09
N VAL A 422 20.31 13.32 22.12
CA VAL A 422 21.12 13.35 23.34
C VAL A 422 21.46 14.81 23.55
N SER A 423 20.84 15.45 24.54
CA SER A 423 21.26 16.78 24.96
C SER A 423 22.65 16.66 25.56
N LEU A 424 23.68 16.99 24.78
CA LEU A 424 24.97 17.42 25.32
C LEU A 424 24.75 18.76 26.04
N GLN A 425 24.12 18.73 27.22
CA GLN A 425 24.44 19.72 28.23
C GLN A 425 25.78 19.28 28.82
N GLY A 426 26.84 19.70 28.13
CA GLY A 426 28.18 19.69 28.66
C GLY A 426 28.17 20.41 30.00
N LYS A 427 28.60 19.69 31.03
CA LYS A 427 29.11 20.28 32.26
C LYS A 427 30.24 21.23 31.88
N SER A 428 30.02 22.53 32.02
CA SER A 428 31.10 23.47 32.27
C SER A 428 31.60 23.24 33.70
N LEU A 429 32.76 22.61 33.84
CA LEU A 429 33.70 22.73 34.97
C LEU A 429 34.83 23.60 34.41
N GLN A 430 35.30 24.74 34.95
CA GLN A 430 35.28 25.37 36.27
C GLN A 430 35.49 26.89 36.12
N ARG A 431 34.97 27.68 37.06
CA ARG A 431 35.76 28.55 37.96
C ARG A 431 34.87 29.12 39.08
N SER A 432 35.20 28.77 40.33
CA SER A 432 35.06 29.50 41.62
C SER A 432 33.82 30.38 41.87
N ASN A 433 33.09 30.38 43.00
CA ASN A 433 33.39 30.09 44.41
C ASN A 433 32.08 29.90 45.19
N ASN A 434 32.19 29.21 46.33
CA ASN A 434 31.37 29.28 47.55
C ASN A 434 29.96 28.63 47.64
N SER A 435 29.99 27.54 48.42
CA SER A 435 29.20 27.27 49.65
C SER A 435 27.82 26.61 49.59
N LEU A 436 27.81 25.44 50.25
CA LEU A 436 26.83 24.89 51.21
C LEU A 436 25.65 24.03 50.70
N ASP A 437 25.73 22.75 51.11
CA ASP A 437 24.67 21.82 51.55
C ASP A 437 23.53 21.45 50.56
N SER A 438 23.15 20.19 50.33
CA SER A 438 23.45 18.92 51.00
C SER A 438 22.88 17.74 50.15
N LYS A 439 23.57 16.59 50.24
CA LYS A 439 23.09 15.18 50.28
C LYS A 439 22.19 14.65 49.12
N MET A 440 22.73 13.74 48.28
CA MET A 440 22.53 12.25 48.32
C MET A 440 21.10 11.82 47.94
N GLN A 441 20.77 10.82 47.13
CA GLN A 441 21.40 9.60 46.62
C GLN A 441 20.39 9.01 45.60
N ASN A 442 20.79 8.62 44.39
CA ASN A 442 20.87 7.20 44.02
C ASN A 442 21.16 7.00 42.52
N LYS A 443 22.17 6.17 42.31
CA LYS A 443 22.64 5.65 41.03
C LYS A 443 21.64 4.66 40.46
N SER A 444 21.30 4.82 39.19
CA SER A 444 21.33 3.70 38.24
C SER A 444 22.01 4.19 36.96
N ARG A 445 23.31 3.88 36.90
CA ARG A 445 24.16 3.99 35.71
C ARG A 445 23.52 3.27 34.54
N ILE A 446 23.35 3.96 33.42
CA ILE A 446 23.58 3.37 32.09
C ILE A 446 24.77 4.12 31.51
N GLN A 447 25.96 3.56 31.72
CA GLN A 447 27.13 3.85 30.89
C GLN A 447 27.10 2.85 29.74
N ILE A 448 26.77 3.27 28.53
CA ILE A 448 27.15 2.57 27.29
C ILE A 448 27.43 3.64 26.24
N GLY A 449 28.55 3.51 25.55
CA GLY A 449 29.18 4.51 24.68
C GLY A 449 28.35 4.95 23.47
N ASP A 450 28.89 5.96 22.78
CA ASP A 450 28.34 6.76 21.69
C ASP A 450 27.79 5.97 20.48
N LYS A 451 26.69 5.24 20.68
CA LYS A 451 25.84 4.71 19.61
C LYS A 451 24.48 5.39 19.70
N GLU A 452 24.13 6.18 18.69
CA GLU A 452 22.77 6.69 18.51
C GLU A 452 21.78 5.51 18.54
N ILE A 453 20.95 5.42 19.59
CA ILE A 453 19.87 4.42 19.63
C ILE A 453 18.76 4.93 18.70
N ILE A 454 18.72 4.39 17.49
CA ILE A 454 17.60 4.59 16.55
C ILE A 454 16.45 3.73 17.06
N GLN A 455 15.30 4.35 17.36
CA GLN A 455 14.07 3.66 17.74
C GLN A 455 12.96 4.02 16.74
N ASP A 456 12.06 3.08 16.46
CA ASP A 456 10.93 3.35 15.58
C ASP A 456 9.90 4.26 16.27
N SER A 457 9.36 5.19 15.49
CA SER A 457 8.27 6.08 15.86
C SER A 457 7.08 5.84 14.96
N TYR A 458 5.88 5.99 15.51
CA TYR A 458 4.62 5.76 14.84
C TYR A 458 3.77 7.02 14.93
N VAL A 459 3.29 7.50 13.78
CA VAL A 459 2.46 8.71 13.67
C VAL A 459 1.07 8.31 13.18
N PHE A 460 0.08 8.53 14.03
CA PHE A 460 -1.34 8.37 13.74
C PHE A 460 -1.88 9.70 13.27
N TYR A 461 -2.34 9.78 12.02
CA TYR A 461 -2.85 11.03 11.46
C TYR A 461 -4.36 10.95 11.23
N LYS A 462 -5.08 12.03 11.57
CA LYS A 462 -6.51 12.17 11.26
C LYS A 462 -6.90 13.63 10.98
N PRO A 463 -7.59 13.93 9.86
CA PRO A 463 -8.16 15.24 9.62
C PRO A 463 -9.52 15.41 10.32
N PHE A 464 -9.79 16.61 10.79
CA PHE A 464 -11.05 17.06 11.36
C PHE A 464 -11.45 18.41 10.75
N VAL A 465 -12.71 18.81 10.93
CA VAL A 465 -13.20 20.14 10.57
C VAL A 465 -13.86 20.83 11.77
N ASN A 466 -13.58 22.12 11.92
CA ASN A 466 -14.26 23.02 12.85
C ASN A 466 -14.73 24.29 12.10
N GLU A 467 -15.24 25.27 12.84
CA GLU A 467 -15.74 26.54 12.28
C GLU A 467 -14.67 27.32 11.48
N ASN A 468 -13.39 27.12 11.81
CA ASN A 468 -12.25 27.77 11.17
C ASN A 468 -11.64 26.95 10.01
N GLY A 469 -12.19 25.78 9.69
CA GLY A 469 -11.77 24.94 8.58
C GLY A 469 -11.10 23.63 8.99
N LEU A 470 -10.13 23.19 8.18
CA LEU A 470 -9.44 21.90 8.35
C LEU A 470 -8.48 21.95 9.55
N VAL A 471 -8.54 20.91 10.39
CA VAL A 471 -7.66 20.67 11.54
C VAL A 471 -6.97 19.33 11.32
N SER A 472 -5.64 19.29 11.38
CA SER A 472 -4.84 18.14 10.94
C SER A 472 -4.09 17.54 12.12
N LEU A 473 -4.67 16.55 12.81
CA LEU A 473 -4.12 16.07 14.08
C LEU A 473 -3.18 14.87 13.90
N ALA A 474 -2.09 14.86 14.67
CA ALA A 474 -1.14 13.76 14.78
C ALA A 474 -0.94 13.31 16.23
N SER A 475 -1.04 12.00 16.46
CA SER A 475 -0.56 11.34 17.68
C SER A 475 0.72 10.58 17.39
N PHE A 476 1.68 10.62 18.31
CA PHE A 476 3.03 10.09 18.13
C PHE A 476 3.38 9.13 19.27
N ALA A 477 3.78 7.92 18.91
CA ALA A 477 4.22 6.85 19.82
C ALA A 477 5.62 6.34 19.44
N ILE A 478 6.37 5.82 20.41
CA ILE A 478 7.71 5.25 20.22
C ILE A 478 7.72 3.78 20.63
N SER A 479 8.42 2.92 19.87
CA SER A 479 8.69 1.56 20.31
C SER A 479 9.90 1.54 21.25
N GLN A 480 9.71 1.04 22.46
CA GLN A 480 10.79 0.78 23.43
C GLN A 480 10.69 -0.67 23.88
N ASN A 481 11.73 -1.46 23.61
CA ASN A 481 11.77 -2.89 23.95
C ASN A 481 10.55 -3.69 23.41
N GLY A 482 10.02 -3.28 22.25
CA GLY A 482 8.83 -3.88 21.64
C GLY A 482 7.49 -3.32 22.13
N GLU A 483 7.49 -2.41 23.11
CA GLU A 483 6.26 -1.77 23.60
C GLU A 483 6.03 -0.39 22.96
N LEU A 484 4.82 -0.10 22.50
CA LEU A 484 4.46 1.23 22.01
C LEU A 484 4.09 2.15 23.17
N LEU A 485 4.84 3.24 23.33
CA LEU A 485 4.61 4.24 24.36
C LEU A 485 4.15 5.55 23.71
N HIS A 486 2.96 6.03 24.08
CA HIS A 486 2.48 7.34 23.64
C HIS A 486 3.42 8.43 24.16
N LYS A 487 3.79 9.34 23.26
CA LYS A 487 4.74 10.39 23.57
C LYS A 487 4.14 11.78 23.39
N THR A 488 3.40 12.05 22.32
CA THR A 488 2.84 13.39 22.10
C THR A 488 1.65 13.42 21.14
N PHE A 489 0.84 14.47 21.23
CA PHE A 489 -0.30 14.76 20.36
C PHE A 489 -0.30 16.25 19.97
N TYR A 490 -0.51 16.56 18.69
CA TYR A 490 -0.49 17.94 18.19
C TYR A 490 -1.18 18.14 16.84
N ASP A 491 -1.60 19.37 16.58
CA ASP A 491 -2.06 19.84 15.27
C ASP A 491 -0.88 20.17 14.33
N ILE A 492 -0.96 19.70 13.08
CA ILE A 492 0.02 19.90 12.03
C ILE A 492 -0.32 21.19 11.27
N LYS A 493 0.08 22.33 11.87
CA LYS A 493 -0.12 23.65 11.25
C LYS A 493 0.70 23.87 9.98
N THR A 494 1.85 23.19 9.86
CA THR A 494 2.75 23.35 8.71
C THR A 494 2.48 22.26 7.68
N LEU A 495 1.91 22.66 6.54
CA LEU A 495 1.61 21.80 5.39
C LEU A 495 2.82 20.96 4.92
N SER A 496 4.05 21.45 5.12
CA SER A 496 5.28 20.71 4.80
C SER A 496 5.49 19.44 5.63
N LYS A 497 5.05 19.42 6.89
CA LYS A 497 5.22 18.25 7.78
C LYS A 497 4.23 17.15 7.42
N LEU A 498 2.97 17.51 7.15
CA LEU A 498 1.97 16.56 6.66
C LEU A 498 2.38 16.00 5.29
N LYS A 499 2.86 16.86 4.38
CA LYS A 499 3.41 16.44 3.08
C LYS A 499 4.54 15.43 3.22
N LYS A 500 5.43 15.57 4.22
CA LYS A 500 6.48 14.57 4.49
C LYS A 500 5.92 13.23 4.98
N LEU A 501 4.91 13.24 5.83
CA LEU A 501 4.25 12.02 6.29
C LEU A 501 3.53 11.30 5.14
N ILE A 502 2.98 12.05 4.18
CA ILE A 502 2.31 11.50 3.00
C ILE A 502 3.31 10.96 1.97
N LYS A 503 4.46 11.62 1.76
CA LYS A 503 5.51 11.23 0.82
C LYS A 503 6.45 10.14 1.37
N GLY A 504 5.92 9.22 2.18
CA GLY A 504 6.67 8.11 2.75
C GLY A 504 6.82 6.94 1.77
N ASN A 505 7.78 6.06 2.05
CA ASN A 505 7.88 4.78 1.35
C ASN A 505 6.74 3.84 1.81
N ASP A 506 6.36 2.86 1.00
CA ASP A 506 5.35 1.87 1.39
C ASP A 506 5.72 1.12 2.68
N GLU A 507 7.02 0.89 2.91
CA GLU A 507 7.56 0.27 4.14
C GLU A 507 7.31 1.08 5.42
N ASP A 508 7.06 2.38 5.26
CA ASP A 508 6.75 3.28 6.35
C ASP A 508 5.23 3.49 6.48
N LEU A 509 4.41 3.12 5.50
CA LEU A 509 2.96 3.23 5.60
C LEU A 509 2.37 1.96 6.22
N LEU A 510 2.03 2.03 7.50
CA LEU A 510 1.51 0.89 8.26
C LEU A 510 0.00 0.71 8.10
N TYR A 511 -0.71 1.78 7.78
CA TYR A 511 -2.15 1.77 7.58
C TYR A 511 -2.57 2.96 6.73
N PHE A 512 -3.49 2.73 5.80
CA PHE A 512 -4.26 3.78 5.14
C PHE A 512 -5.72 3.36 4.98
N LYS A 513 -6.63 4.24 5.38
CA LYS A 513 -8.09 4.01 5.32
C LYS A 513 -8.57 3.89 3.87
N ALA A 514 -8.99 2.68 3.51
CA ALA A 514 -9.63 2.39 2.23
C ALA A 514 -10.89 3.25 2.02
N LYS A 515 -11.16 3.61 0.76
CA LYS A 515 -12.37 4.35 0.36
C LYS A 515 -13.62 3.49 0.64
N ILE A 516 -14.63 4.07 1.26
CA ILE A 516 -15.99 3.50 1.33
C ILE A 516 -16.72 3.84 0.04
#